data_AF-A0A967B9R6-F1
#
_entry.id   AF-A0A967B9R6-F1
#
_cell.length_a   1.000
_cell.length_b   1.000
_cell.length_c   1.000
_cell.angle_alpha   90.00
_cell.angle_beta   90.00
_cell.angle_gamma   90.00
#
_symmetry.space_group_name_H-M   'P 1'
#
loop_
_entity.id
_entity.type
_entity.pdbx_description
1 polymer ?
#
loop_
_entity_poly.entity_id
_entity_poly.type
_entity_poly.pdbx_seq_one_letter_code
_entity_poly.pdbx_strand_id
1 'polypeptide(L)'
;MQPDIVPHLRGVDGIRLAMAMTNTHQLTIGEGAQAVVVQLPPQARGIFPLIDGRNTVANLAARLASRGVEAPQFEDVWRKTVTALAPFGVLELSAPTTG
;
A
#
# COMPACT_ATOMS: atom_id res chain seq x y z
N MET A 1 -9.16 -11.25 1.90
CA MET A 1 -7.88 -10.85 1.25
C MET A 1 -7.51 -11.87 0.16
N GLN A 2 -6.81 -11.49 -0.93
CA GLN A 2 -6.17 -12.48 -1.82
C GLN A 2 -4.68 -12.56 -1.43
N PRO A 3 -4.23 -13.60 -0.69
CA PRO A 3 -2.91 -13.62 -0.05
C PRO A 3 -1.74 -13.76 -1.02
N ASP A 4 -1.96 -14.42 -2.15
CA ASP A 4 -0.91 -14.76 -3.12
C ASP A 4 -0.64 -13.66 -4.15
N ILE A 5 -1.45 -12.59 -4.16
CA ILE A 5 -1.27 -11.48 -5.10
C ILE A 5 -0.02 -10.68 -4.76
N VAL A 6 0.66 -10.21 -5.79
CA VAL A 6 1.82 -9.33 -5.68
C VAL A 6 1.35 -7.89 -5.91
N PRO A 7 1.52 -6.97 -4.94
CA PRO A 7 1.23 -5.57 -5.13
C PRO A 7 2.37 -4.85 -5.83
N HIS A 8 2.03 -3.92 -6.72
CA HIS A 8 2.95 -3.06 -7.45
C HIS A 8 2.53 -1.60 -7.31
N LEU A 9 3.50 -0.72 -7.06
CA LEU A 9 3.27 0.73 -7.12
C LEU A 9 3.59 1.26 -8.52
N ARG A 10 2.77 2.19 -8.99
CA ARG A 10 2.90 2.81 -10.31
C ARG A 10 3.42 4.22 -10.22
N GLY A 11 4.49 4.51 -10.95
CA GLY A 11 5.06 5.87 -11.06
C GLY A 11 5.76 6.40 -9.81
N VAL A 12 5.77 5.65 -8.70
CA VAL A 12 6.38 6.06 -7.43
C VAL A 12 6.89 4.84 -6.67
N ASP A 13 8.01 4.97 -5.97
CA ASP A 13 8.49 3.93 -5.06
C ASP A 13 7.81 4.01 -3.69
N GLY A 14 7.78 2.88 -2.97
CA GLY A 14 7.10 2.77 -1.69
C GLY A 14 7.66 3.67 -0.59
N ILE A 15 8.96 3.99 -0.62
CA ILE A 15 9.60 4.87 0.37
C ILE A 15 9.14 6.30 0.13
N ARG A 16 9.18 6.78 -1.12
CA ARG A 16 8.68 8.11 -1.48
C ARG A 16 7.20 8.26 -1.16
N LEU A 17 6.40 7.23 -1.40
CA LEU A 17 4.97 7.24 -1.07
C LEU A 17 4.74 7.38 0.44
N ALA A 18 5.50 6.64 1.26
CA ALA A 18 5.45 6.74 2.71
C ALA A 18 5.88 8.12 3.23
N MET A 19 6.89 8.73 2.61
CA MET A 19 7.37 10.08 2.93
C MET A 19 6.38 11.17 2.50
N ALA A 20 5.65 10.96 1.40
CA ALA A 20 4.64 11.89 0.91
C ALA A 20 3.37 11.90 1.77
N MET A 21 3.14 10.86 2.60
CA MET A 21 2.05 10.87 3.55
C MET A 21 2.27 11.95 4.62
N THR A 22 1.29 12.83 4.83
CA THR A 22 1.32 13.87 5.85
C THR A 22 1.21 13.30 7.27
N ASN A 23 1.48 14.11 8.29
CA ASN A 23 1.27 13.71 9.70
C ASN A 23 -0.19 13.40 10.03
N THR A 24 -1.14 13.91 9.25
CA THR A 24 -2.57 13.59 9.34
C THR A 24 -2.98 12.39 8.48
N HIS A 25 -2.00 11.62 7.97
CA HIS A 25 -2.18 10.40 7.17
C HIS A 25 -2.90 10.63 5.83
N GLN A 26 -2.70 11.81 5.25
CA GLN A 26 -3.19 12.14 3.91
C GLN A 26 -2.08 11.95 2.89
N LEU A 27 -2.47 11.54 1.69
CA LEU A 27 -1.58 11.45 0.53
C LEU A 27 -2.17 12.29 -0.60
N THR A 28 -1.35 13.14 -1.21
CA THR A 28 -1.73 13.87 -2.42
C THR A 28 -1.36 13.04 -3.64
N ILE A 29 -2.32 12.80 -4.54
CA ILE A 29 -2.15 12.01 -5.76
C ILE A 29 -2.41 12.90 -6.97
N GLY A 30 -1.52 12.83 -7.97
CA GLY A 30 -1.55 13.71 -9.14
C GLY A 30 -0.75 14.99 -8.93
N GLU A 31 -0.86 15.91 -9.88
CA GLU A 31 -0.05 17.13 -9.93
C GLU A 31 -0.90 18.36 -10.30
N GLY A 32 -0.47 19.54 -9.84
CA GLY A 32 -1.10 20.82 -10.14
C GLY A 32 -2.57 20.90 -9.70
N ALA A 33 -3.42 21.46 -10.56
CA ALA A 33 -4.84 21.69 -10.26
C ALA A 33 -5.70 20.41 -10.24
N GLN A 34 -5.16 19.26 -10.66
CA GLN A 34 -5.85 17.96 -10.66
C GLN A 34 -5.42 17.07 -9.48
N ALA A 35 -4.58 17.60 -8.57
CA ALA A 35 -4.14 16.86 -7.41
C ALA A 35 -5.31 16.60 -6.44
N VAL A 36 -5.46 15.34 -6.01
CA VAL A 36 -6.50 14.91 -5.07
C VAL A 36 -5.86 14.48 -3.76
N VAL A 37 -6.44 14.91 -2.65
CA VAL A 37 -6.03 14.48 -1.31
C VAL A 37 -6.83 13.27 -0.89
N VAL A 38 -6.13 12.18 -0.55
CA VAL A 38 -6.71 10.91 -0.12
C VAL A 38 -6.36 10.64 1.34
N GLN A 39 -7.37 10.36 2.15
CA GLN A 39 -7.16 9.92 3.53
C GLN A 39 -6.81 8.43 3.55
N LEU A 40 -5.71 8.09 4.21
CA LEU A 40 -5.26 6.70 4.38
C LEU A 40 -5.25 6.31 5.86
N PRO A 41 -5.30 4.99 6.17
CA PRO A 41 -4.98 4.50 7.49
C PRO A 41 -3.55 4.89 7.88
N PRO A 42 -3.27 5.25 9.16
CA PRO A 42 -1.93 5.60 9.63
C PRO A 42 -0.88 4.53 9.29
N GLN A 43 -1.26 3.26 9.45
CA GLN A 43 -0.40 2.10 9.25
C GLN A 43 -0.04 1.85 7.79
N ALA A 44 -0.75 2.45 6.82
CA ALA A 44 -0.41 2.36 5.39
C ALA A 44 1.02 2.85 5.12
N ARG A 45 1.49 3.85 5.88
CA ARG A 45 2.87 4.37 5.81
C ARG A 45 3.92 3.28 6.00
N GLY A 46 3.67 2.33 6.90
CA GLY A 46 4.58 1.21 7.16
C GLY A 46 4.50 0.09 6.12
N ILE A 47 3.41 0.03 5.35
CA ILE A 47 3.19 -0.97 4.31
C ILE A 47 3.89 -0.57 3.00
N PHE A 48 3.79 0.70 2.58
CA PHE A 48 4.30 1.12 1.27
C PHE A 48 5.75 0.74 1.00
N PRO A 49 6.72 0.91 1.92
CA PRO A 49 8.12 0.53 1.68
C PRO A 49 8.33 -0.97 1.46
N LEU A 50 7.35 -1.81 1.83
CA LEU A 50 7.41 -3.26 1.63
C LEU A 50 6.87 -3.68 0.27
N ILE A 51 6.17 -2.79 -0.45
CA ILE A 51 5.63 -3.05 -1.79
C ILE A 51 6.77 -2.88 -2.80
N ASP A 52 7.37 -4.01 -3.18
CA ASP A 52 8.52 -4.08 -4.09
C ASP A 52 8.20 -4.78 -5.42
N GLY A 53 6.93 -5.13 -5.66
CA GLY A 53 6.50 -5.84 -6.86
C GLY A 53 6.99 -7.30 -6.92
N ARG A 54 7.42 -7.87 -5.79
CA ARG A 54 7.89 -9.26 -5.69
C ARG A 54 7.22 -10.03 -4.56
N ASN A 55 7.05 -9.38 -3.41
CA ASN A 55 6.46 -10.03 -2.24
C ASN A 55 4.94 -10.05 -2.32
N THR A 56 4.35 -11.22 -2.08
CA THR A 56 2.89 -11.36 -1.98
C THR A 56 2.31 -10.61 -0.78
N VAL A 57 1.01 -10.34 -0.78
CA VAL A 57 0.31 -9.71 0.35
C VAL A 57 0.50 -10.50 1.65
N ALA A 58 0.52 -11.84 1.59
CA ALA A 58 0.83 -12.67 2.75
C ALA A 58 2.25 -12.47 3.28
N ASN A 59 3.24 -12.30 2.39
CA ASN A 59 4.61 -11.98 2.80
C ASN A 59 4.69 -10.61 3.48
N LEU A 60 3.94 -9.62 3.00
CA LEU A 60 3.85 -8.30 3.63
C LEU A 60 3.24 -8.41 5.04
N ALA A 61 2.16 -9.18 5.18
CA ALA A 61 1.51 -9.44 6.46
C ALA A 61 2.48 -10.09 7.47
N ALA A 62 3.20 -11.13 7.05
CA ALA A 62 4.18 -11.82 7.89
C ALA A 62 5.32 -10.91 8.33
N ARG A 63 5.82 -10.04 7.44
CA ARG A 63 6.85 -9.04 7.78
C ARG A 63 6.37 -8.04 8.82
N LEU A 64 5.11 -7.61 8.75
CA LEU A 64 4.54 -6.68 9.73
C LEU A 64 4.16 -7.36 11.05
N ALA A 65 3.79 -8.63 11.02
CA ALA A 65 3.60 -9.44 12.23
C ALA A 65 4.87 -9.51 13.09
N SER A 66 6.05 -9.63 12.47
CA SER A 66 7.33 -9.55 13.19
C SER A 66 7.59 -8.21 13.90
N ARG A 67 6.81 -7.17 13.56
CA ARG A 67 6.86 -5.82 14.12
C ARG A 67 5.66 -5.49 15.01
N GLY A 68 4.87 -6.50 15.38
CA GLY A 68 3.72 -6.37 16.29
C GLY A 68 2.39 -6.01 15.63
N VAL A 69 2.26 -6.09 14.30
CA VAL A 69 0.98 -5.89 13.60
C VAL A 69 0.31 -7.25 13.37
N GLU A 70 -0.79 -7.52 14.05
CA GLU A 70 -1.49 -8.80 13.90
C GLU A 70 -2.14 -8.94 12.51
N ALA A 71 -2.31 -10.18 12.04
CA ALA A 71 -2.88 -10.47 10.72
C ALA A 71 -4.27 -9.82 10.48
N PRO A 72 -5.22 -9.83 11.42
CA PRO A 72 -6.52 -9.16 11.22
C PRO A 72 -6.38 -7.64 11.08
N GLN A 73 -5.46 -7.05 11.86
CA GLN A 73 -5.16 -5.62 11.77
C GLN A 73 -4.54 -5.28 10.40
N PHE A 74 -3.59 -6.10 9.94
CA PHE A 74 -3.02 -5.94 8.61
C PHE A 74 -4.08 -6.04 7.52
N GLU A 75 -4.97 -7.04 7.57
CA GLU A 75 -6.01 -7.23 6.56
C GLU A 75 -6.95 -6.02 6.47
N ASP A 76 -7.38 -5.46 7.60
CA ASP A 76 -8.24 -4.26 7.60
C ASP A 76 -7.53 -3.03 7.02
N VAL A 77 -6.27 -2.79 7.43
CA VAL A 77 -5.46 -1.68 6.91
C VAL A 77 -5.19 -1.85 5.42
N TRP A 78 -4.82 -3.06 4.99
CA TRP A 78 -4.56 -3.38 3.59
C TRP A 78 -5.78 -3.12 2.72
N ARG A 79 -6.95 -3.66 3.13
CA ARG A 79 -8.22 -3.46 2.43
C ARG A 79 -8.57 -1.98 2.30
N LYS A 80 -8.49 -1.21 3.39
CA LYS A 80 -8.77 0.24 3.38
C LYS A 80 -7.82 1.00 2.44
N THR A 81 -6.54 0.64 2.46
CA THR A 81 -5.51 1.25 1.60
C THR A 81 -5.77 0.96 0.13
N VAL A 82 -6.03 -0.30 -0.21
CA VAL A 82 -6.36 -0.72 -1.59
C VAL A 82 -7.61 0.01 -2.08
N THR A 83 -8.69 0.03 -1.30
CA THR A 83 -9.93 0.73 -1.67
C THR A 83 -9.70 2.23 -1.89
N ALA A 84 -8.91 2.87 -1.03
CA ALA A 84 -8.65 4.30 -1.14
C ALA A 84 -7.79 4.66 -2.37
N LEU A 85 -6.87 3.77 -2.79
CA LEU A 85 -5.97 4.03 -3.91
C LEU A 85 -6.47 3.51 -5.26
N ALA A 86 -7.43 2.57 -5.26
CA ALA A 86 -7.96 1.94 -6.48
C ALA A 86 -8.43 2.95 -7.56
N PRO A 87 -9.12 4.06 -7.24
CA PRO A 87 -9.56 5.03 -8.25
C PRO A 87 -8.43 5.72 -9.00
N PHE A 88 -7.21 5.71 -8.45
CA PHE A 88 -6.08 6.47 -8.97
C PHE A 88 -5.05 5.62 -9.70
N GLY A 89 -5.20 4.29 -9.71
CA GLY A 89 -4.26 3.38 -10.36
C GLY A 89 -2.84 3.40 -9.77
N VAL A 90 -2.66 3.94 -8.56
CA VAL A 90 -1.35 4.00 -7.88
C VAL A 90 -0.88 2.62 -7.44
N LEU A 91 -1.81 1.74 -7.09
CA LEU A 91 -1.56 0.38 -6.61
C LEU A 91 -2.21 -0.64 -7.55
N GLU A 92 -1.39 -1.44 -8.21
CA GLU A 92 -1.80 -2.58 -9.03
C GLU A 92 -1.62 -3.88 -8.25
N LEU A 93 -2.52 -4.85 -8.49
CA LEU A 93 -2.48 -6.17 -7.87
C LEU A 93 -2.40 -7.21 -8.97
N SER A 94 -1.34 -8.01 -9.00
CA SER A 94 -1.09 -9.03 -10.01
C SER A 94 -1.03 -10.43 -9.39
N ALA A 95 -1.33 -11.45 -10.18
CA ALA A 95 -1.01 -12.82 -9.79
C ALA A 95 0.53 -13.01 -9.76
N PRO A 96 1.07 -13.88 -8.89
CA PRO A 96 2.49 -14.12 -8.85
C PRO A 96 2.94 -14.71 -10.19
N THR A 97 3.84 -14.02 -10.87
CA THR A 97 4.43 -14.53 -12.11
C THR A 97 5.21 -15.80 -11.79
N THR A 98 4.68 -16.95 -12.22
CA THR A 98 5.43 -18.22 -12.18
C THR A 98 6.50 -18.11 -13.26
N GLY A 99 7.72 -17.76 -12.85
CA GLY A 99 8.91 -17.77 -13.71
C GLY A 99 9.59 -19.13 -13.71
#